data_AF-A0A6B3FWP0-F1
#
_entry.id   AF-A0A6B3FWP0-F1
#
_cell.length_a   1.000
_cell.length_b   1.000
_cell.length_c   1.000
_cell.angle_alpha   90.00
_cell.angle_beta   90.00
_cell.angle_gamma   90.00
#
_symmetry.space_group_name_H-M   'P 1'
#
loop_
_entity.id
_entity.type
_entity.pdbx_description
1 polymer ?
#
loop_
_entity_poly.entity_id
_entity_poly.type
_entity_poly.pdbx_seq_one_letter_code
_entity_poly.pdbx_strand_id
1 'polypeptide(L)' 'MPDSPGGRRIRRTPARPLHGRTAVVTGAARGIGEALARGLSHAGMRVALLGRERAALERTAETLPGPSICVECDVTDR' A
#
# COMPACT_ATOMS: atom_id res chain seq x y z
N MET A 1 25.77 8.27 47.62
CA MET A 1 25.00 8.36 46.37
C MET A 1 25.95 8.07 45.21
N PRO A 2 26.06 6.83 44.71
CA PRO A 2 26.76 6.53 43.47
C PRO A 2 25.81 6.61 42.27
N ASP A 3 26.38 7.00 41.15
CA ASP A 3 25.73 7.41 39.91
C ASP A 3 24.94 6.31 39.21
N SER A 4 23.74 6.66 38.72
CA SER A 4 22.93 5.84 37.82
C SER A 4 23.46 5.93 36.38
N PRO A 5 23.84 4.83 35.71
CA PRO A 5 24.33 4.88 34.34
C PRO A 5 23.18 5.01 33.33
N GLY A 6 23.43 5.81 32.29
CA GLY A 6 22.44 6.28 31.33
C GLY A 6 21.69 5.19 30.55
N GLY A 7 20.40 5.46 30.33
CA GLY A 7 19.50 4.67 29.50
C GLY A 7 19.98 4.59 28.04
N ARG A 8 20.21 3.37 27.57
CA ARG A 8 20.64 3.07 26.21
C ARG A 8 19.50 3.39 25.23
N ARG A 9 19.58 4.52 24.53
CA ARG A 9 18.65 4.85 23.43
C ARG A 9 18.82 3.84 22.29
N ILE A 10 17.90 2.89 22.18
CA ILE A 10 17.74 2.00 21.03
C ILE A 10 17.42 2.85 19.80
N ARG A 11 18.42 3.06 18.93
CA ARG A 11 18.22 3.59 17.58
C ARG A 11 17.46 2.54 16.76
N ARG A 12 16.12 2.60 16.72
CA ARG A 12 15.36 1.82 15.71
C ARG A 12 15.62 2.47 14.36
N THR A 13 16.44 1.81 13.53
CA THR A 13 16.43 2.07 12.09
C THR A 13 14.99 1.90 11.59
N PRO A 14 14.45 2.82 10.77
CA PRO A 14 13.10 2.66 10.25
C PRO A 14 13.08 1.47 9.30
N ALA A 15 12.62 0.33 9.80
CA ALA A 15 12.31 -0.81 8.95
C ALA A 15 11.20 -0.38 7.98
N ARG A 16 11.39 -0.64 6.68
CA ARG A 16 10.35 -0.49 5.65
C ARG A 16 9.83 -1.88 5.28
N PRO A 17 9.09 -2.56 6.16
CA PRO A 17 8.73 -3.98 5.99
C PRO A 17 7.83 -4.26 4.79
N LEU A 18 7.30 -3.21 4.15
CA LEU A 18 6.40 -3.29 3.01
C LEU A 18 7.10 -3.08 1.67
N HIS A 19 8.28 -2.44 1.63
CA HIS A 19 8.95 -2.11 0.38
C HIS A 19 9.22 -3.36 -0.48
N GLY A 20 8.93 -3.27 -1.79
CA GLY A 20 9.12 -4.35 -2.75
C GLY A 20 8.09 -5.49 -2.69
N ARG A 21 7.18 -5.48 -1.71
CA ARG A 21 6.10 -6.49 -1.60
C ARG A 21 4.94 -6.16 -2.53
N THR A 22 4.09 -7.15 -2.77
CA THR A 22 2.87 -6.99 -3.58
C THR A 22 1.65 -6.90 -2.68
N ALA A 23 0.75 -5.97 -2.98
CA ALA A 23 -0.57 -5.86 -2.39
C ALA A 23 -1.67 -6.03 -3.44
N VAL A 24 -2.79 -6.62 -3.03
CA VAL A 24 -4.01 -6.71 -3.82
C VAL A 24 -5.07 -5.89 -3.11
N VAL A 25 -5.70 -4.95 -3.81
CA VAL A 25 -6.71 -4.05 -3.26
C VAL A 25 -8.01 -4.24 -4.03
N THR A 26 -9.05 -4.72 -3.35
CA THR A 26 -10.41 -4.80 -3.90
C THR A 26 -11.17 -3.50 -3.66
N GLY A 27 -12.12 -3.19 -4.55
CA GLY A 27 -12.82 -1.90 -4.50
C GLY A 27 -11.88 -0.70 -4.71
N ALA A 28 -10.80 -0.90 -5.45
CA ALA A 28 -9.71 0.08 -5.55
C ALA A 28 -10.04 1.33 -6.39
N ALA A 29 -11.18 1.32 -7.08
CA ALA A 29 -11.59 2.38 -7.99
C ALA A 29 -11.99 3.70 -7.29
N ARG A 30 -12.30 3.69 -5.99
CA ARG A 30 -12.73 4.89 -5.23
C ARG A 30 -12.64 4.72 -3.72
N GLY A 31 -12.73 5.83 -3.00
CA GLY A 31 -12.92 5.86 -1.56
C GLY A 31 -11.74 5.25 -0.79
N ILE A 32 -12.03 4.34 0.15
CA ILE A 32 -11.01 3.74 1.02
C ILE A 32 -10.03 2.88 0.22
N GLY A 33 -10.52 2.11 -0.76
CA GLY A 33 -9.67 1.25 -1.58
C GLY A 33 -8.65 2.06 -2.39
N GLU A 34 -9.09 3.17 -2.98
CA GLU A 34 -8.22 4.11 -3.68
C GLU A 34 -7.15 4.72 -2.74
N ALA A 35 -7.57 5.20 -1.57
CA ALA A 35 -6.66 5.78 -0.59
C ALA A 35 -5.61 4.76 -0.10
N LEU A 36 -6.02 3.50 0.12
CA LEU A 36 -5.12 2.40 0.46
C LEU A 36 -4.12 2.11 -0.66
N ALA A 37 -4.59 2.00 -1.90
CA ALA A 37 -3.72 1.75 -3.04
C ALA A 37 -2.63 2.82 -3.16
N ARG A 38 -2.99 4.10 -3.03
CA ARG A 38 -2.04 5.22 -3.01
C ARG A 38 -1.04 5.10 -1.86
N GLY A 39 -1.50 4.85 -0.64
CA GLY A 39 -0.63 4.70 0.52
C GLY A 39 0.35 3.53 0.40
N LEU A 40 -0.11 2.38 -0.09
CA LEU A 40 0.72 1.18 -0.30
C LEU A 40 1.76 1.41 -1.40
N SER A 41 1.36 2.08 -2.50
CA SER A 41 2.29 2.45 -3.56
C SER A 41 3.37 3.42 -3.07
N HIS A 42 3.00 4.43 -2.27
CA HIS A 42 3.96 5.34 -1.62
C HIS A 42 4.90 4.61 -0.64
N ALA A 43 4.46 3.52 -0.02
CA ALA A 43 5.31 2.65 0.80
C ALA A 43 6.30 1.81 -0.04
N GLY A 44 6.26 1.92 -1.37
CA GLY A 44 7.12 1.21 -2.31
C GLY A 44 6.64 -0.21 -2.62
N MET A 45 5.35 -0.49 -2.47
CA MET A 45 4.75 -1.75 -2.89
C MET A 45 4.35 -1.74 -4.36
N ARG A 46 4.22 -2.93 -4.93
CA ARG A 46 3.53 -3.18 -6.21
C ARG A 46 2.05 -3.43 -5.90
N VAL A 47 1.13 -2.78 -6.61
CA VAL A 47 -0.30 -2.80 -6.25
C VAL A 47 -1.16 -3.35 -7.39
N ALA A 48 -1.92 -4.41 -7.13
CA ALA A 48 -2.97 -4.87 -8.02
C ALA A 48 -4.31 -4.24 -7.60
N LEU A 49 -4.96 -3.55 -8.54
CA LEU A 49 -6.22 -2.83 -8.36
C LEU A 49 -7.36 -3.68 -8.92
N LEU A 50 -8.28 -4.10 -8.05
CA LEU A 50 -9.39 -4.99 -8.39
C LEU A 50 -10.73 -4.26 -8.24
N GLY A 51 -11.63 -4.44 -9.21
CA GLY A 51 -12.98 -3.89 -9.18
C GLY A 51 -13.73 -4.07 -10.49
N ARG A 52 -14.99 -3.63 -10.54
CA ARG A 52 -15.90 -3.88 -11.67
C ARG A 52 -15.73 -2.92 -12.85
N GLU A 53 -15.18 -1.73 -12.61
CA GLU A 53 -15.07 -0.67 -13.62
C GLU A 53 -13.61 -0.43 -13.97
N ARG A 54 -13.13 -1.03 -15.07
CA ARG A 54 -11.73 -0.90 -15.52
C ARG A 54 -11.25 0.54 -15.67
N ALA A 55 -12.03 1.38 -16.33
CA ALA A 55 -11.66 2.79 -16.55
C ALA A 55 -11.52 3.59 -15.24
N ALA A 56 -12.24 3.20 -14.18
CA ALA A 56 -12.06 3.81 -12.87
C ALA A 56 -10.78 3.32 -12.17
N LEU A 57 -10.45 2.04 -12.30
CA LEU A 57 -9.19 1.47 -11.80
C LEU A 57 -7.97 2.09 -12.49
N GLU A 58 -8.03 2.30 -13.81
CA GLU A 58 -6.97 2.94 -14.59
C GLU A 58 -6.71 4.37 -14.14
N ARG A 59 -7.77 5.16 -13.92
CA ARG A 59 -7.64 6.51 -13.33
C ARG A 59 -6.96 6.48 -11.95
N THR A 60 -7.24 5.48 -11.12
CA THR A 60 -6.52 5.30 -9.86
C THR A 60 -5.06 4.93 -10.11
N ALA A 61 -4.79 4.00 -11.03
CA ALA A 61 -3.44 3.52 -11.35
C ALA A 61 -2.50 4.63 -11.82
N GLU A 62 -3.01 5.56 -12.65
CA GLU A 62 -2.28 6.75 -13.12
C GLU A 62 -1.74 7.62 -11.99
N THR A 63 -2.35 7.54 -10.81
CA THR A 63 -1.94 8.33 -9.64
C THR A 63 -0.94 7.63 -8.73
N LEU A 64 -0.60 6.38 -9.02
CA LEU A 64 0.30 5.57 -8.19
C LEU A 64 1.76 5.79 -8.61
N PRO A 65 2.67 6.14 -7.69
CA PRO A 65 4.08 6.35 -8.02
C PRO A 65 4.86 5.05 -8.31
N GLY A 66 4.32 3.90 -7.91
CA GLY A 66 4.94 2.58 -8.05
C GLY A 66 4.18 1.66 -9.03
N PRO A 67 4.73 0.46 -9.29
CA PRO A 67 4.15 -0.47 -10.26
C PRO A 67 2.72 -0.88 -9.89
N SER A 68 1.81 -0.84 -10.85
CA SER A 68 0.43 -1.27 -10.65
C SER A 68 -0.16 -2.00 -11.85
N ILE A 69 -1.20 -2.81 -11.59
CA ILE A 69 -2.01 -3.49 -12.62
C ILE A 69 -3.50 -3.31 -12.30
N CYS A 70 -4.33 -3.24 -13.33
CA CYS A 70 -5.79 -3.15 -13.21
C CYS A 70 -6.45 -4.46 -13.63
N VAL A 71 -7.17 -5.09 -12.70
CA VAL A 71 -7.91 -6.32 -12.92
C VAL A 71 -9.39 -6.04 -12.76
N GLU A 72 -10.13 -6.20 -13.85
CA GLU A 72 -11.58 -6.18 -13.79
C GLU A 72 -12.07 -7.48 -13.18
N CYS A 73 -12.80 -7.39 -12.06
CA CYS A 73 -13.38 -8.55 -11.39
C CYS A 73 -14.63 -8.15 -10.60
N ASP A 74 -15.62 -9.05 -10.59
CA ASP A 74 -16.64 -9.07 -9.55
C ASP A 74 -16.19 -10.03 -8.45
N VAL A 75 -16.12 -9.53 -7.20
CA VAL A 75 -15.69 -10.35 -6.06
C VAL A 75 -16.79 -11.29 -5.55
N THR A 76 -18.00 -11.19 -6.09
CA THR A 76 -19.13 -12.07 -5.76
C THR A 76 -19.28 -13.27 -6.70
N ASP A 77 -18.57 -13.26 -7.83
CA ASP A 77 -18.51 -14.40 -8.75
C ASP A 77 -17.75 -15.56 -8.09
N ARG A 78 -18.31 -16.79 -8.19
CA ARG A 78 -17.81 -18.01 -7.54
C ARG A 78 -17.13 -18.96 -8.52
#